data_AF-A0A2E0RYW5-F1
#
_entry.id   AF-A0A2E0RYW5-F1
#
_cell.length_a   1.000
_cell.length_b   1.000
_cell.length_c   1.000
_cell.angle_alpha   90.00
_cell.angle_beta   90.00
_cell.angle_gamma   90.00
#
_symmetry.space_group_name_H-M   'P 1'
#
loop_
_entity.id
_entity.type
_entity.pdbx_description
1 polymer ?
#
loop_
_entity_poly.entity_id
_entity_poly.type
_entity_poly.pdbx_seq_one_letter_code
_entity_poly.pdbx_strand_id
1 'polypeptide(L)'
;MNNFYIFGDSFGEDDESNSPKRWYNILKSSDPRIKINNYCSGCTGPIRNIKHLISSSEKIPKNIIFLLPIKYRIEFPFSKIKDHNEIFKEIYDTKKSPKPEVDYALNWQHEIDLIYNIFNQEIEMSPFLCILYLHFYTLKYNCKTLVLLCDPYDEYNENYFFFNSEKFKVHSKNIWEACEEEFKTRVIDSEIDKHNRPNHLSECNHKIMFNIISNFFMNTHLSETFNQNLYEGSEDFSRFIYE
;
A
#
# COMPACT_ATOMS: atom_id res chain seq x y z
N MET A 1 14.32 16.61 15.07
CA MET A 1 14.45 15.26 14.50
C MET A 1 13.36 15.10 13.46
N ASN A 2 13.70 14.62 12.26
CA ASN A 2 12.74 14.45 11.18
C ASN A 2 12.21 13.02 11.23
N ASN A 3 11.20 12.81 12.08
CA ASN A 3 10.57 11.51 12.22
C ASN A 3 9.53 11.33 11.11
N PHE A 4 9.68 10.27 10.34
CA PHE A 4 8.68 9.79 9.39
C PHE A 4 7.90 8.64 10.02
N TYR A 5 6.60 8.66 9.79
CA TYR A 5 5.67 7.63 10.21
C TYR A 5 5.03 7.06 8.96
N ILE A 6 5.21 5.75 8.74
CA ILE A 6 4.78 5.08 7.52
C ILE A 6 3.68 4.09 7.89
N PHE A 7 2.56 4.16 7.18
CA PHE A 7 1.41 3.26 7.37
C PHE A 7 0.98 2.73 6.01
N GLY A 8 0.32 1.57 5.98
CA GLY A 8 -0.27 1.06 4.75
C GLY A 8 0.17 -0.34 4.36
N ASP A 9 0.36 -0.53 3.06
CA ASP A 9 0.49 -1.84 2.40
C ASP A 9 1.92 -2.42 2.38
N SER A 10 2.05 -3.62 1.79
CA SER A 10 3.28 -4.40 1.69
C SER A 10 4.43 -3.65 1.02
N PHE A 11 4.18 -2.70 0.11
CA PHE A 11 5.19 -1.83 -0.50
C PHE A 11 6.07 -1.06 0.51
N GLY A 12 5.58 -0.90 1.74
CA GLY A 12 6.34 -0.32 2.84
C GLY A 12 6.62 -1.29 3.98
N GLU A 13 6.17 -2.54 3.93
CA GLU A 13 6.36 -3.51 5.03
C GLU A 13 7.85 -3.86 5.19
N ASP A 14 8.32 -3.81 6.44
CA ASP A 14 9.66 -4.27 6.80
C ASP A 14 9.68 -5.79 6.81
N ASP A 15 10.69 -6.38 6.16
CA ASP A 15 11.00 -7.80 6.29
C ASP A 15 12.40 -7.99 6.88
N GLU A 16 12.73 -9.25 7.20
CA GLU A 16 14.02 -9.59 7.81
C GLU A 16 15.21 -9.33 6.88
N SER A 17 14.98 -9.18 5.57
CA SER A 17 16.05 -8.91 4.59
C SER A 17 16.68 -7.53 4.79
N ASN A 18 15.91 -6.57 5.34
CA ASN A 18 16.28 -5.18 5.57
C ASN A 18 17.09 -4.57 4.42
N SER A 19 16.69 -4.86 3.17
CA SER A 19 17.47 -4.51 2.00
C SER A 19 17.74 -3.00 1.94
N PRO A 20 19.00 -2.55 1.82
CA PRO A 20 19.35 -1.13 1.77
C PRO A 20 18.77 -0.42 0.54
N LYS A 21 18.29 -1.20 -0.43
CA LYS A 21 17.71 -0.74 -1.70
C LYS A 21 16.26 -0.31 -1.59
N ARG A 22 15.58 -0.61 -0.48
CA ARG A 22 14.19 -0.19 -0.27
C ARG A 22 14.07 1.32 -0.08
N TRP A 23 13.01 1.90 -0.60
CA TRP A 23 12.82 3.36 -0.64
C TRP A 23 12.94 4.04 0.73
N TYR A 24 12.42 3.41 1.79
CA TYR A 24 12.48 3.95 3.16
C TYR A 24 13.87 3.81 3.80
N ASN A 25 14.65 2.80 3.38
CA ASN A 25 16.06 2.65 3.78
C ASN A 25 16.95 3.65 3.05
N ILE A 26 16.67 3.95 1.78
CA ILE A 26 17.29 5.05 1.04
C ILE A 26 17.01 6.38 1.75
N LEU A 27 15.74 6.64 2.11
CA LEU A 27 15.34 7.83 2.85
C LEU A 27 16.09 7.97 4.18
N LYS A 28 16.13 6.90 4.98
CA LYS A 28 16.86 6.86 6.25
C LYS A 28 18.36 7.14 6.08
N SER A 29 18.96 6.62 5.02
CA SER A 29 20.40 6.78 4.74
C SER A 29 20.75 8.16 4.18
N SER A 30 19.78 8.89 3.61
CA SER A 30 20.01 10.20 3.02
C SER A 30 20.31 11.32 4.04
N ASP A 31 19.84 11.18 5.29
CA ASP A 31 20.15 12.11 6.38
C ASP A 31 20.14 11.37 7.72
N PRO A 32 21.26 11.36 8.49
CA PRO A 32 21.36 10.62 9.75
C PRO A 32 20.38 11.09 10.85
N ARG A 33 19.73 12.25 10.66
CA ARG A 33 18.72 12.78 11.59
C ARG A 33 17.31 12.26 11.30
N ILE A 34 17.12 11.56 10.18
CA ILE A 34 15.85 10.93 9.81
C ILE A 34 15.66 9.66 10.64
N LYS A 35 14.49 9.53 11.24
CA LYS A 35 14.04 8.31 11.90
C LYS A 35 12.78 7.81 11.20
N ILE A 36 12.76 6.52 10.88
CA ILE A 36 11.61 5.84 10.28
C ILE A 36 10.88 5.07 11.38
N ASN A 37 9.59 5.31 11.53
CA ASN A 37 8.68 4.52 12.35
C ASN A 37 7.71 3.84 11.37
N ASN A 38 7.95 2.57 11.09
CA ASN A 38 7.23 1.82 10.08
C ASN A 38 6.13 0.97 10.73
N TYR A 39 4.90 1.20 10.30
CA TYR A 39 3.70 0.48 10.71
C TYR A 39 2.99 -0.14 9.50
N CYS A 40 3.66 -0.20 8.35
CA CYS A 40 3.13 -0.86 7.16
C CYS A 40 2.98 -2.34 7.41
N SER A 41 1.95 -2.90 6.81
CA SER A 41 1.67 -4.31 6.90
C SER A 41 0.73 -4.68 5.76
N GLY A 42 1.21 -5.53 4.85
CA GLY A 42 0.50 -5.99 3.65
C GLY A 42 -0.86 -6.62 3.96
N CYS A 43 -1.62 -7.03 2.95
CA CYS A 43 -2.85 -7.82 3.16
C CYS A 43 -3.88 -7.22 4.15
N THR A 44 -3.79 -5.92 4.46
CA THR A 44 -4.70 -5.24 5.39
C THR A 44 -5.29 -3.99 4.78
N GLY A 45 -6.55 -3.71 5.14
CA GLY A 45 -7.32 -2.65 4.53
C GLY A 45 -7.05 -1.25 5.11
N PRO A 46 -7.65 -0.21 4.51
CA PRO A 46 -7.43 1.18 4.88
C PRO A 46 -7.79 1.49 6.35
N ILE A 47 -8.87 0.89 6.86
CA ILE A 47 -9.40 1.14 8.21
C ILE A 47 -8.41 0.78 9.31
N ARG A 48 -7.70 -0.35 9.17
CA ARG A 48 -6.70 -0.79 10.16
C ARG A 48 -5.55 0.22 10.25
N ASN A 49 -5.08 0.72 9.10
CA ASN A 49 -4.00 1.70 9.05
C ASN A 49 -4.39 3.05 9.68
N ILE A 50 -5.62 3.51 9.48
CA ILE A 50 -6.15 4.70 10.17
C ILE A 50 -6.24 4.47 11.69
N LYS A 51 -6.74 3.31 12.14
CA LYS A 51 -6.77 2.98 13.57
C LYS A 51 -5.38 2.98 14.18
N HIS A 52 -4.37 2.45 13.47
CA HIS A 52 -2.97 2.52 13.91
C HIS A 52 -2.46 3.96 14.00
N LEU A 53 -2.71 4.83 13.01
CA LEU A 53 -2.34 6.25 13.10
C LEU A 53 -2.96 6.93 14.33
N ILE A 54 -4.21 6.60 14.67
CA ILE A 54 -4.91 7.15 15.84
C ILE A 54 -4.32 6.61 17.15
N SER A 55 -4.01 5.31 17.23
CA SER A 55 -3.60 4.65 18.47
C SER A 55 -2.10 4.78 18.77
N SER A 56 -1.26 4.93 17.74
CA SER A 56 0.21 4.93 17.89
C SER A 56 0.79 6.26 18.38
N SER A 57 -0.01 7.30 18.56
CA SER A 57 0.50 8.63 18.90
C SER A 57 0.56 8.90 20.41
N GLU A 58 1.64 8.49 21.08
CA GLU A 58 2.10 9.21 22.29
C GLU A 58 2.56 10.65 21.94
N LYS A 59 2.94 10.87 20.67
CA LYS A 59 3.27 12.17 20.08
C LYS A 59 2.67 12.28 18.68
N ILE A 60 2.24 13.48 18.33
CA ILE A 60 1.65 13.81 17.03
C ILE A 60 2.72 13.68 15.91
N PRO A 61 2.55 12.78 14.92
CA PRO A 61 3.45 12.65 13.78
C PRO A 61 3.58 13.94 12.99
N LYS A 62 4.80 14.27 12.53
CA LYS A 62 5.05 15.47 11.71
C LYS A 62 5.19 15.20 10.22
N ASN A 63 5.73 14.03 9.84
CA ASN A 63 5.80 13.58 8.46
C ASN A 63 5.13 12.22 8.37
N ILE A 64 4.05 12.11 7.58
CA ILE A 64 3.25 10.91 7.42
C ILE A 64 3.34 10.45 5.97
N ILE A 65 3.72 9.20 5.75
CA ILE A 65 3.63 8.54 4.45
C ILE A 65 2.57 7.45 4.59
N PHE A 66 1.55 7.49 3.75
CA PHE A 66 0.42 6.57 3.82
C PHE A 66 0.26 5.84 2.49
N LEU A 67 0.59 4.55 2.48
CA LEU A 67 0.35 3.65 1.35
C LEU A 67 -1.10 3.18 1.43
N LEU A 68 -2.01 3.83 0.71
CA LEU A 68 -3.43 3.52 0.75
C LEU A 68 -3.68 2.14 0.11
N PRO A 69 -4.00 1.11 0.92
CA PRO A 69 -4.08 -0.27 0.45
C PRO A 69 -5.40 -0.53 -0.28
N ILE A 70 -5.51 -1.72 -0.87
CA ILE A 70 -6.74 -2.22 -1.51
C ILE A 70 -7.93 -2.17 -0.53
N LYS A 71 -9.04 -1.55 -0.98
CA LYS A 71 -10.24 -1.30 -0.16
C LYS A 71 -10.95 -2.57 0.34
N TYR A 72 -10.87 -3.65 -0.43
CA TYR A 72 -11.59 -4.90 -0.14
C TYR A 72 -10.92 -5.80 0.90
N ARG A 73 -9.73 -5.46 1.41
CA ARG A 73 -8.98 -6.27 2.38
C ARG A 73 -9.55 -6.13 3.79
N ILE A 74 -10.65 -6.84 4.04
CA ILE A 74 -11.36 -6.84 5.31
C ILE A 74 -10.77 -7.91 6.24
N GLU A 75 -10.51 -7.54 7.48
CA GLU A 75 -10.07 -8.47 8.53
C GLU A 75 -11.29 -9.19 9.13
N PHE A 76 -11.44 -10.47 8.81
CA PHE A 76 -12.47 -11.31 9.41
C PHE A 76 -11.95 -12.02 10.67
N PRO A 77 -12.78 -12.19 11.72
CA PRO A 77 -12.35 -12.81 12.97
C PRO A 77 -12.00 -14.30 12.84
N PHE A 78 -12.49 -14.97 11.80
CA PHE A 78 -12.15 -16.37 11.48
C PHE A 78 -10.92 -16.49 10.57
N SER A 79 -10.30 -15.37 10.17
CA SER A 79 -9.07 -15.39 9.39
C SER A 79 -7.95 -16.06 10.19
N LYS A 80 -7.34 -17.12 9.63
CA LYS A 80 -6.30 -17.89 10.34
C LYS A 80 -4.94 -17.19 10.31
N ILE A 81 -4.63 -16.55 9.17
CA ILE A 81 -3.44 -15.72 8.99
C ILE A 81 -3.84 -14.46 8.22
N LYS A 82 -3.06 -13.40 8.41
CA LYS A 82 -3.26 -12.07 7.83
C LYS A 82 -3.44 -12.11 6.30
N ASP A 83 -2.68 -12.94 5.60
CA ASP A 83 -2.68 -12.97 4.14
C ASP A 83 -4.01 -13.48 3.56
N HIS A 84 -4.77 -14.27 4.32
CA HIS A 84 -6.08 -14.73 3.87
C HIS A 84 -7.10 -13.59 3.65
N ASN A 85 -6.87 -12.42 4.24
CA ASN A 85 -7.74 -11.25 4.08
C ASN A 85 -7.82 -10.75 2.63
N GLU A 86 -6.77 -10.97 1.82
CA GLU A 86 -6.81 -10.57 0.41
C GLU A 86 -7.69 -11.51 -0.43
N ILE A 87 -7.85 -12.75 0.01
CA ILE A 87 -8.52 -13.81 -0.74
C ILE A 87 -10.05 -13.80 -0.53
N PHE A 88 -10.55 -13.24 0.59
CA PHE A 88 -11.98 -13.27 0.87
C PHE A 88 -12.83 -12.53 -0.17
N LYS A 89 -12.28 -11.51 -0.84
CA LYS A 89 -12.96 -10.84 -1.95
C LYS A 89 -13.10 -11.78 -3.16
N GLU A 90 -12.07 -12.54 -3.50
CA GLU A 90 -12.13 -13.53 -4.57
C GLU A 90 -13.12 -14.66 -4.25
N ILE A 91 -13.17 -15.12 -3.00
CA ILE A 91 -14.17 -16.10 -2.54
C ILE A 91 -15.59 -15.53 -2.65
N TYR A 92 -15.78 -14.26 -2.28
CA TYR A 92 -17.06 -13.57 -2.46
C TYR A 92 -17.48 -13.52 -3.94
N ASP A 93 -16.56 -13.17 -4.85
CA ASP A 93 -16.85 -12.99 -6.27
C ASP A 93 -17.07 -14.32 -7.00
N THR A 94 -16.27 -15.35 -6.69
CA THR A 94 -16.27 -16.63 -7.44
C THR A 94 -17.07 -17.74 -6.77
N LYS A 95 -17.42 -17.57 -5.48
CA LYS A 95 -17.99 -18.62 -4.61
C LYS A 95 -17.11 -19.88 -4.53
N LYS A 96 -15.81 -19.72 -4.77
CA LYS A 96 -14.82 -20.78 -4.77
C LYS A 96 -13.59 -20.35 -4.01
N SER A 97 -12.94 -21.33 -3.41
CA SER A 97 -11.61 -21.15 -2.83
C SER A 97 -10.57 -21.17 -3.96
N PRO A 98 -9.68 -20.17 -4.07
CA PRO A 98 -8.63 -20.19 -5.08
C PRO A 98 -7.49 -21.13 -4.72
N LYS A 99 -7.35 -21.50 -3.45
CA LYS A 99 -6.26 -22.35 -2.96
C LYS A 99 -6.70 -23.26 -1.80
N PRO A 100 -6.21 -24.52 -1.72
CA PRO A 100 -6.62 -25.46 -0.67
C PRO A 100 -6.45 -24.93 0.77
N GLU A 101 -5.42 -24.14 1.05
CA GLU A 101 -5.14 -23.59 2.39
C GLU A 101 -6.25 -22.67 2.94
N VAL A 102 -7.06 -22.08 2.05
CA VAL A 102 -8.17 -21.18 2.41
C VAL A 102 -9.55 -21.82 2.24
N ASP A 103 -9.64 -23.11 1.92
CA ASP A 103 -10.92 -23.83 1.79
C ASP A 103 -11.82 -23.71 3.02
N TYR A 104 -11.21 -23.57 4.21
CA TYR A 104 -11.94 -23.39 5.46
C TYR A 104 -12.85 -22.15 5.45
N ALA A 105 -12.53 -21.14 4.64
CA ALA A 105 -13.30 -19.90 4.52
C ALA A 105 -14.65 -20.12 3.83
N LEU A 106 -14.80 -21.19 3.03
CA LEU A 106 -16.09 -21.56 2.44
C LEU A 106 -17.14 -21.94 3.49
N ASN A 107 -16.70 -22.41 4.67
CA ASN A 107 -17.61 -22.63 5.81
C ASN A 107 -18.21 -21.32 6.35
N TRP A 108 -17.61 -20.18 6.00
CA TRP A 108 -18.02 -18.83 6.40
C TRP A 108 -18.52 -18.00 5.21
N GLN A 109 -18.88 -18.66 4.09
CA GLN A 109 -19.31 -17.97 2.87
C GLN A 109 -20.50 -17.05 3.14
N HIS A 110 -21.43 -17.46 4.00
CA HIS A 110 -22.61 -16.65 4.34
C HIS A 110 -22.20 -15.33 5.00
N GLU A 111 -21.28 -15.37 5.96
CA GLU A 111 -20.78 -14.19 6.66
C GLU A 111 -19.95 -13.30 5.73
N ILE A 112 -19.12 -13.88 4.88
CA ILE A 112 -18.36 -13.16 3.84
C ILE A 112 -19.33 -12.41 2.92
N ASP A 113 -20.33 -13.13 2.39
CA ASP A 113 -21.35 -12.57 1.52
C ASP A 113 -22.14 -11.46 2.21
N LEU A 114 -22.54 -11.67 3.46
CA LEU A 114 -23.28 -10.68 4.22
C LEU A 114 -22.49 -9.38 4.37
N ILE A 115 -21.20 -9.46 4.72
CA ILE A 115 -20.36 -8.28 4.90
C ILE A 115 -20.16 -7.51 3.59
N TYR A 116 -19.77 -8.20 2.51
CA TYR A 116 -19.56 -7.50 1.23
C TYR A 116 -20.86 -6.97 0.63
N ASN A 117 -22.01 -7.65 0.81
CA ASN A 117 -23.30 -7.16 0.29
C ASN A 117 -23.83 -5.96 1.09
N ILE A 118 -23.76 -6.00 2.43
CA ILE A 118 -24.32 -4.94 3.28
C ILE A 118 -23.41 -3.70 3.28
N PHE A 119 -22.10 -3.89 3.37
CA PHE A 119 -21.14 -2.81 3.52
C PHE A 119 -20.46 -2.41 2.20
N ASN A 120 -20.97 -2.85 1.05
CA ASN A 120 -20.33 -2.57 -0.25
C ASN A 120 -20.09 -1.07 -0.43
N GLN A 121 -21.10 -0.25 -0.12
CA GLN A 121 -21.00 1.19 -0.27
C GLN A 121 -19.89 1.79 0.61
N GLU A 122 -19.80 1.37 1.88
CA GLU A 122 -18.76 1.82 2.80
C GLU A 122 -17.38 1.34 2.38
N ILE A 123 -17.26 0.13 1.84
CA ILE A 123 -16.01 -0.42 1.30
C ILE A 123 -15.55 0.43 0.10
N GLU A 124 -16.45 0.70 -0.85
CA GLU A 124 -16.18 1.56 -2.02
C GLU A 124 -15.79 2.99 -1.61
N MET A 125 -16.45 3.55 -0.60
CA MET A 125 -16.12 4.88 -0.09
C MET A 125 -14.89 4.93 0.82
N SER A 126 -14.39 3.78 1.27
CA SER A 126 -13.33 3.73 2.29
C SER A 126 -12.03 4.45 1.91
N PRO A 127 -11.55 4.42 0.64
CA PRO A 127 -10.36 5.17 0.25
C PRO A 127 -10.57 6.68 0.38
N PHE A 128 -11.70 7.18 -0.13
CA PHE A 128 -12.07 8.60 0.00
C PHE A 128 -12.19 9.03 1.46
N LEU A 129 -12.86 8.25 2.30
CA LEU A 129 -13.01 8.55 3.74
C LEU A 129 -11.65 8.58 4.44
N CYS A 130 -10.72 7.68 4.08
CA CYS A 130 -9.36 7.69 4.61
C CYS A 130 -8.60 8.94 4.18
N ILE A 131 -8.67 9.33 2.90
CA ILE A 131 -8.01 10.54 2.38
C ILE A 131 -8.57 11.80 3.06
N LEU A 132 -9.90 11.89 3.18
CA LEU A 132 -10.57 12.99 3.87
C LEU A 132 -10.11 13.09 5.33
N TYR A 133 -10.05 11.96 6.04
CA TYR A 133 -9.57 11.92 7.41
C TYR A 133 -8.10 12.35 7.52
N LEU A 134 -7.24 11.83 6.65
CA LEU A 134 -5.82 12.18 6.63
C LEU A 134 -5.63 13.68 6.35
N HIS A 135 -6.37 14.25 5.40
CA HIS A 135 -6.34 15.68 5.13
C HIS A 135 -6.77 16.50 6.35
N PHE A 136 -7.88 16.13 7.00
CA PHE A 136 -8.30 16.75 8.26
C PHE A 136 -7.22 16.64 9.35
N TYR A 137 -6.61 15.45 9.50
CA TYR A 137 -5.54 15.21 10.46
C TYR A 137 -4.34 16.14 10.19
N THR A 138 -3.93 16.26 8.93
CA THR A 138 -2.85 17.14 8.47
C THR A 138 -3.09 18.60 8.88
N LEU A 139 -4.30 19.10 8.65
CA LEU A 139 -4.68 20.46 9.04
C LEU A 139 -4.71 20.64 10.55
N LYS A 140 -5.39 19.74 11.27
CA LYS A 140 -5.58 19.81 12.72
C LYS A 140 -4.25 19.82 13.48
N TYR A 141 -3.30 19.01 13.03
CA TYR A 141 -2.04 18.77 13.73
C TYR A 141 -0.82 19.46 13.13
N ASN A 142 -1.04 20.20 12.03
CA ASN A 142 -0.01 20.91 11.29
C ASN A 142 1.18 19.98 11.00
N CYS A 143 0.89 18.84 10.38
CA CYS A 143 1.86 17.89 9.87
C CYS A 143 1.91 17.95 8.35
N LYS A 144 2.79 17.15 7.74
CA LYS A 144 2.90 16.98 6.29
C LYS A 144 2.61 15.52 5.96
N THR A 145 1.73 15.29 4.99
CA THR A 145 1.21 13.94 4.67
C THR A 145 1.28 13.69 3.17
N LEU A 146 1.91 12.57 2.80
CA LEU A 146 1.94 12.04 1.45
C LEU A 146 1.13 10.74 1.42
N VAL A 147 0.16 10.67 0.52
CA VAL A 147 -0.61 9.46 0.23
C VAL A 147 -0.14 8.89 -1.10
N LEU A 148 0.22 7.62 -1.08
CA LEU A 148 0.61 6.82 -2.24
C LEU A 148 -0.46 5.75 -2.43
N LEU A 149 -1.00 5.63 -3.62
CA LEU A 149 -2.13 4.74 -3.89
C LEU A 149 -1.62 3.35 -4.26
N CYS A 150 -2.17 2.31 -3.66
CA CYS A 150 -1.80 0.92 -3.93
C CYS A 150 -2.98 0.08 -4.42
N ASP A 151 -4.18 0.66 -4.52
CA ASP A 151 -5.38 -0.03 -5.01
C ASP A 151 -5.59 0.25 -6.51
N PRO A 152 -5.36 -0.72 -7.41
CA PRO A 152 -5.57 -0.52 -8.84
C PRO A 152 -7.07 -0.44 -9.22
N TYR A 153 -7.98 -0.74 -8.30
CA TYR A 153 -9.43 -0.79 -8.53
C TYR A 153 -10.18 0.44 -8.00
N ASP A 154 -9.46 1.54 -7.73
CA ASP A 154 -10.07 2.76 -7.22
C ASP A 154 -10.53 3.70 -8.34
N GLU A 155 -11.82 3.68 -8.63
CA GLU A 155 -12.46 4.50 -9.67
C GLU A 155 -12.55 5.99 -9.32
N TYR A 156 -12.37 6.37 -8.04
CA TYR A 156 -12.51 7.75 -7.57
C TYR A 156 -11.20 8.52 -7.52
N ASN A 157 -10.14 7.95 -8.08
CA ASN A 157 -8.76 8.40 -7.91
C ASN A 157 -8.55 9.90 -8.26
N GLU A 158 -9.19 10.39 -9.32
CA GLU A 158 -9.05 11.78 -9.76
C GLU A 158 -9.61 12.80 -8.74
N ASN A 159 -10.62 12.42 -7.96
CA ASN A 159 -11.24 13.32 -6.98
C ASN A 159 -10.32 13.61 -5.79
N TYR A 160 -9.31 12.77 -5.54
CA TYR A 160 -8.42 12.91 -4.40
C TYR A 160 -7.45 14.07 -4.55
N PHE A 161 -7.10 14.43 -5.79
CA PHE A 161 -6.15 15.51 -6.05
C PHE A 161 -6.69 16.88 -5.66
N PHE A 162 -8.01 17.02 -5.51
CA PHE A 162 -8.64 18.21 -4.94
C PHE A 162 -8.06 18.60 -3.56
N PHE A 163 -7.62 17.62 -2.77
CA PHE A 163 -7.05 17.86 -1.43
C PHE A 163 -5.57 18.29 -1.45
N ASN A 164 -4.93 18.32 -2.63
CA ASN A 164 -3.49 18.60 -2.72
C ASN A 164 -3.15 20.04 -2.31
N SER A 165 -2.11 20.17 -1.50
CA SER A 165 -1.59 21.41 -0.94
C SER A 165 -0.09 21.26 -0.61
N GLU A 166 0.54 22.31 -0.09
CA GLU A 166 1.94 22.25 0.36
C GLU A 166 2.19 21.23 1.48
N LYS A 167 1.15 20.87 2.24
CA LYS A 167 1.23 19.95 3.40
C LYS A 167 0.51 18.62 3.18
N PHE A 168 -0.31 18.49 2.15
CA PHE A 168 -1.02 17.25 1.85
C PHE A 168 -0.87 16.93 0.36
N LYS A 169 -0.37 15.75 0.00
CA LYS A 169 -0.26 15.32 -1.40
C LYS A 169 -0.78 13.90 -1.53
N VAL A 170 -1.72 13.68 -2.43
CA VAL A 170 -2.02 12.37 -3.02
C VAL A 170 -1.23 12.29 -4.32
N HIS A 171 -0.35 11.29 -4.42
CA HIS A 171 0.43 11.07 -5.64
C HIS A 171 -0.44 10.47 -6.73
N SER A 172 -0.29 10.95 -7.97
CA SER A 172 -1.16 10.56 -9.08
C SER A 172 -0.87 9.17 -9.62
N LYS A 173 0.39 8.72 -9.62
CA LYS A 173 0.72 7.36 -10.05
C LYS A 173 0.37 6.37 -8.94
N ASN A 174 -0.46 5.38 -9.27
CA ASN A 174 -0.69 4.21 -8.45
C ASN A 174 0.56 3.31 -8.45
N ILE A 175 0.96 2.86 -7.27
CA ILE A 175 2.17 2.08 -7.06
C ILE A 175 2.01 0.64 -7.54
N TRP A 176 0.80 0.07 -7.47
CA TRP A 176 0.51 -1.24 -8.02
C TRP A 176 0.63 -1.24 -9.55
N GLU A 177 0.06 -0.24 -10.21
CA GLU A 177 0.25 -0.08 -11.67
C GLU A 177 1.72 0.11 -12.04
N ALA A 178 2.47 0.89 -11.26
CA ALA A 178 3.89 1.08 -11.50
C ALA A 178 4.69 -0.23 -11.34
N CYS A 179 4.25 -1.12 -10.44
CA CYS A 179 4.78 -2.47 -10.29
C CYS A 179 4.51 -3.33 -11.53
N GLU A 180 3.26 -3.36 -12.02
CA GLU A 180 2.89 -4.12 -13.22
C GLU A 180 3.64 -3.61 -14.47
N GLU A 181 3.78 -2.29 -14.62
CA GLU A 181 4.47 -1.66 -15.75
C GLU A 181 5.98 -1.96 -15.81
N GLU A 182 6.60 -2.50 -14.75
CA GLU A 182 7.97 -3.01 -14.84
C GLU A 182 8.08 -4.22 -15.78
N PHE A 183 6.99 -4.94 -16.01
CA PHE A 183 6.92 -6.11 -16.88
C PHE A 183 6.32 -5.72 -18.22
N LYS A 184 6.93 -6.14 -19.33
CA LYS A 184 6.41 -5.85 -20.68
C LYS A 184 5.01 -6.39 -20.91
N THR A 185 4.70 -7.55 -20.35
CA THR A 185 3.38 -8.18 -20.40
C THR A 185 2.38 -7.57 -19.42
N ARG A 186 2.84 -6.70 -18.51
CA ARG A 186 2.09 -6.22 -17.34
C ARG A 186 1.63 -7.31 -16.38
N VAL A 187 2.20 -8.52 -16.51
CA VAL A 187 1.98 -9.63 -15.59
C VAL A 187 3.20 -9.75 -14.70
N ILE A 188 2.98 -9.71 -13.39
CA ILE A 188 4.04 -9.86 -12.39
C ILE A 188 4.47 -11.32 -12.36
N ASP A 189 5.74 -11.55 -12.71
CA ASP A 189 6.37 -12.87 -12.60
C ASP A 189 6.85 -13.10 -11.16
N SER A 190 6.35 -14.16 -10.51
CA SER A 190 6.65 -14.47 -9.11
C SER A 190 8.11 -14.82 -8.84
N GLU A 191 8.80 -15.45 -9.80
CA GLU A 191 10.22 -15.80 -9.65
C GLU A 191 11.08 -14.53 -9.71
N ILE A 192 10.75 -13.63 -10.62
CA ILE A 192 11.40 -12.31 -10.70
C ILE A 192 11.09 -11.49 -9.44
N ASP A 193 9.85 -11.53 -8.95
CA ASP A 193 9.46 -10.82 -7.73
C ASP A 193 10.23 -11.31 -6.50
N LYS A 194 10.38 -12.64 -6.36
CA LYS A 194 11.08 -13.25 -5.23
C LYS A 194 12.60 -13.02 -5.27
N HIS A 195 13.21 -13.05 -6.45
CA HIS A 195 14.68 -13.12 -6.54
C HIS A 195 15.36 -11.84 -7.01
N ASN A 196 14.65 -10.98 -7.75
CA ASN A 196 15.27 -9.85 -8.45
C ASN A 196 14.76 -8.48 -7.99
N ARG A 197 13.74 -8.44 -7.11
CA ARG A 197 13.10 -7.21 -6.65
C ARG A 197 13.23 -7.08 -5.12
N PRO A 198 13.67 -5.93 -4.58
CA PRO A 198 13.78 -5.76 -3.14
C PRO A 198 12.46 -5.82 -2.35
N ASN A 199 11.34 -5.42 -2.96
CA ASN A 199 9.97 -5.55 -2.45
C ASN A 199 8.94 -5.04 -3.47
N HIS A 200 8.31 -5.92 -4.24
CA HIS A 200 7.29 -5.59 -5.26
C HIS A 200 7.69 -4.54 -6.30
N LEU A 201 8.92 -4.02 -6.28
CA LEU A 201 9.46 -3.01 -7.17
C LEU A 201 10.93 -3.30 -7.36
N SER A 202 11.45 -2.99 -8.54
CA SER A 202 12.87 -2.98 -8.83
C SER A 202 13.62 -1.93 -7.98
N GLU A 203 14.95 -2.08 -7.89
CA GLU A 203 15.80 -1.08 -7.22
C GLU A 203 15.64 0.32 -7.82
N CYS A 204 15.52 0.46 -9.14
CA CYS A 204 15.39 1.76 -9.77
C CYS A 204 14.05 2.41 -9.44
N ASN A 205 12.96 1.65 -9.34
CA ASN A 205 11.66 2.21 -8.95
C ASN A 205 11.52 2.45 -7.44
N HIS A 206 12.27 1.75 -6.60
CA HIS A 206 12.48 2.19 -5.21
C HIS A 206 13.18 3.57 -5.12
N LYS A 207 14.09 3.90 -6.05
CA LYS A 207 14.67 5.26 -6.12
C LYS A 207 13.65 6.29 -6.56
N ILE A 208 12.74 5.96 -7.48
CA ILE A 208 11.63 6.84 -7.87
C ILE A 208 10.69 7.11 -6.70
N MET A 209 10.34 6.08 -5.92
CA MET A 209 9.59 6.23 -4.67
C MET A 209 10.28 7.19 -3.70
N PHE A 210 11.61 7.04 -3.50
CA PHE A 210 12.39 7.99 -2.72
C PHE A 210 12.33 9.41 -3.28
N ASN A 211 12.44 9.59 -4.61
CA ASN A 211 12.39 10.91 -5.24
C ASN A 211 11.05 11.60 -4.98
N ILE A 212 9.92 10.90 -5.14
CA ILE A 212 8.58 11.43 -4.86
C ILE A 212 8.49 11.93 -3.41
N ILE A 213 8.99 11.13 -2.47
CA ILE A 213 8.98 11.46 -1.04
C ILE A 213 9.90 12.65 -0.76
N SER A 214 11.12 12.64 -1.30
CA SER A 214 12.11 13.70 -1.08
C SER A 214 11.65 15.02 -1.68
N ASN A 215 11.06 15.01 -2.88
CA ASN A 215 10.51 16.20 -3.52
C ASN A 215 9.42 16.82 -2.66
N PHE A 216 8.51 16.00 -2.13
CA PHE A 216 7.44 16.50 -1.29
C PHE A 216 7.93 16.99 0.07
N PHE A 217 8.67 16.18 0.84
CA PHE A 217 9.03 16.52 2.22
C PHE A 217 10.27 17.40 2.37
N MET A 218 11.20 17.31 1.41
CA MET A 218 12.53 17.94 1.49
C MET A 218 12.73 18.98 0.38
N ASN A 219 11.73 19.22 -0.47
CA ASN A 219 11.75 20.19 -1.57
C ASN A 219 12.90 19.97 -2.56
N THR A 220 13.21 18.70 -2.87
CA THR A 220 14.12 18.36 -3.97
C THR A 220 13.42 18.50 -5.33
N HIS A 221 14.18 18.32 -6.42
CA HIS A 221 13.70 18.39 -7.80
C HIS A 221 14.16 17.17 -8.61
N LEU A 222 13.90 15.98 -8.08
CA LEU A 222 14.29 14.70 -8.68
C LEU A 222 13.18 14.16 -9.59
N SER A 223 13.52 13.26 -10.51
CA SER A 223 12.53 12.63 -11.41
C SER A 223 11.54 11.75 -10.63
N GLU A 224 10.24 11.95 -10.85
CA GLU A 224 9.14 11.14 -10.28
C GLU A 224 8.61 10.09 -11.28
N THR A 225 9.24 9.95 -12.45
CA THR A 225 8.79 9.02 -13.51
C THR A 225 9.29 7.61 -13.23
N PHE A 226 8.35 6.66 -13.06
CA PHE A 226 8.67 5.25 -12.92
C PHE A 226 9.25 4.66 -14.20
N ASN A 227 10.19 3.73 -14.04
CA ASN A 227 10.78 2.96 -15.12
C ASN A 227 9.83 1.82 -15.49
N GLN A 228 9.71 1.54 -16.78
CA GLN A 228 8.79 0.54 -17.33
C GLN A 228 9.55 -0.48 -18.19
N ASN A 229 8.94 -1.63 -18.47
CA ASN A 229 9.47 -2.66 -19.38
C ASN A 229 10.90 -3.15 -19.03
N LEU A 230 11.20 -3.21 -17.73
CA LEU A 230 12.48 -3.68 -17.19
C LEU A 230 12.63 -5.20 -17.32
N TYR A 231 11.52 -5.92 -17.31
CA TYR A 231 11.45 -7.37 -17.36
C TYR A 231 10.59 -7.83 -18.54
N GLU A 232 10.98 -8.94 -19.18
CA GLU A 232 10.20 -9.53 -20.27
C GLU A 232 8.85 -10.09 -19.78
N GLY A 233 8.79 -10.57 -18.52
CA GLY A 233 7.66 -11.33 -17.98
C GLY A 233 7.63 -12.76 -18.52
N SER A 234 6.97 -13.68 -17.80
CA SER A 234 6.63 -15.03 -18.30
C SER A 234 5.15 -15.09 -18.73
N GLU A 235 4.75 -16.17 -19.39
CA GLU A 235 3.33 -16.48 -19.61
C GLU A 235 2.64 -16.69 -18.25
N ASP A 236 1.43 -16.14 -18.14
CA ASP A 236 0.56 -16.04 -16.96
C ASP A 236 0.70 -17.20 -15.95
N PHE A 237 1.38 -16.96 -14.82
CA PHE A 237 1.30 -17.82 -13.64
C PHE A 237 0.60 -17.05 -12.52
N SER A 238 -0.72 -17.22 -12.46
CA SER A 238 -1.55 -16.87 -11.31
C SER A 238 -1.05 -17.61 -10.06
N ARG A 239 -0.13 -17.03 -9.28
CA ARG A 239 0.27 -17.55 -7.95
C ARG A 239 1.16 -16.55 -7.21
N PHE A 240 0.53 -15.69 -6.39
CA PHE A 240 1.19 -15.17 -5.19
C PHE A 240 1.49 -16.38 -4.28
N ILE A 241 2.75 -16.79 -4.17
CA ILE A 241 3.21 -17.78 -3.18
C ILE A 241 4.24 -17.07 -2.31
N TYR A 242 3.86 -16.76 -1.07
CA TYR A 242 4.83 -16.61 0.01
C TYR A 242 5.07 -18.02 0.57
N GLU A 243 6.34 -18.41 0.68
CA GLU A 243 6.78 -19.53 1.52
C GLU A 243 6.86 -19.10 2.99
#